data_AF-A0A935SQU4-F1
#
_entry.id   AF-A0A935SQU4-F1
#
_cell.length_a   1.000
_cell.length_b   1.000
_cell.length_c   1.000
_cell.angle_alpha   90.00
_cell.angle_beta   90.00
_cell.angle_gamma   90.00
#
_symmetry.space_group_name_H-M   'P 1'
#
loop_
_entity.id
_entity.type
_entity.pdbx_description
1 polymer ?
#
loop_
_entity_poly.entity_id
_entity_poly.type
_entity_poly.pdbx_seq_one_letter_code
_entity_poly.pdbx_strand_id
1 'polypeptide(L)'
;MKILLISCVAVVLLLATDSFAQKASTMRVCGDPSAACTKRAVFKDEDLPFEFTGSNVVSETAPFYVVIVKSVKLAEGADCEKTPADFDRESLQWNFLKNKAFIARGCYSIQNNFYTKLGTNVIALAIYAGTTKAEADLFLKKVKSTEFVDASDAYLLRITTGFNGT
;
A
#
# COMPACT_ATOMS: atom_id res chain seq x y z
N MET A 1 -46.60 -42.16 49.64
CA MET A 1 -46.76 -42.11 48.16
C MET A 1 -45.90 -40.96 47.67
N LYS A 2 -44.65 -41.18 47.22
CA LYS A 2 -44.18 -41.67 45.90
C LYS A 2 -44.70 -40.84 44.71
N ILE A 3 -43.72 -40.39 43.88
CA ILE A 3 -43.79 -40.11 42.42
C ILE A 3 -44.22 -38.67 42.06
N LEU A 4 -43.55 -37.89 41.19
CA LEU A 4 -42.35 -38.09 40.36
C LEU A 4 -41.73 -36.72 39.96
N LEU A 5 -40.41 -36.73 39.86
CA LEU A 5 -39.55 -35.86 39.03
C LEU A 5 -40.12 -35.54 37.64
N ILE A 6 -40.06 -34.28 37.20
CA ILE A 6 -39.76 -33.94 35.79
C ILE A 6 -38.75 -32.77 35.76
N SER A 7 -37.54 -33.14 35.35
CA SER A 7 -36.36 -32.33 35.13
C SER A 7 -36.48 -31.62 33.78
N CYS A 8 -36.64 -30.30 33.75
CA CYS A 8 -36.41 -29.50 32.55
C CYS A 8 -34.93 -29.11 32.49
N VAL A 9 -34.12 -29.98 31.89
CA VAL A 9 -32.74 -29.68 31.50
C VAL A 9 -32.80 -28.66 30.37
N ALA A 10 -32.58 -27.38 30.68
CA ALA A 10 -32.37 -26.35 29.68
C ALA A 10 -30.96 -26.52 29.11
N VAL A 11 -30.86 -27.29 28.01
CA VAL A 11 -29.64 -27.39 27.20
C VAL A 11 -29.49 -26.06 26.44
N VAL A 12 -28.74 -25.13 27.02
CA VAL A 12 -28.29 -23.91 26.35
C VAL A 12 -27.19 -24.31 25.37
N LEU A 13 -27.59 -24.56 24.12
CA LEU A 13 -26.69 -24.72 22.99
C LEU A 13 -25.96 -23.40 22.72
N LEU A 14 -24.73 -23.31 23.24
CA LEU A 14 -23.72 -22.32 22.86
C LEU A 14 -23.36 -22.56 21.38
N LEU A 15 -24.03 -21.85 20.48
CA LEU A 15 -23.57 -21.68 19.11
C LEU A 15 -22.38 -20.71 19.15
N ALA A 16 -21.18 -21.26 19.36
CA ALA A 16 -19.94 -20.55 19.04
C ALA A 16 -19.89 -20.39 17.52
N THR A 17 -20.38 -19.25 17.02
CA THR A 17 -20.13 -18.85 15.65
C THR A 17 -18.67 -18.45 15.55
N ASP A 18 -17.80 -19.40 15.24
CA ASP A 18 -16.45 -19.12 14.75
C ASP A 18 -16.61 -18.31 13.47
N SER A 19 -16.54 -17.00 13.62
CA SER A 19 -16.38 -16.09 12.50
C SER A 19 -15.00 -16.40 11.92
N PHE A 20 -14.95 -17.24 10.90
CA PHE A 20 -13.78 -17.39 10.05
C PHE A 20 -13.52 -16.04 9.40
N ALA A 21 -12.78 -15.17 10.11
CA ALA A 21 -12.14 -14.03 9.52
C ALA A 21 -11.17 -14.61 8.47
N GLN A 22 -11.60 -14.65 7.21
CA GLN A 22 -10.70 -14.90 6.08
C GLN A 22 -9.56 -13.89 6.24
N LYS A 23 -8.38 -14.41 6.60
CA LYS A 23 -7.14 -13.64 6.58
C LYS A 23 -6.97 -13.23 5.12
N ALA A 24 -7.37 -12.00 4.81
CA ALA A 24 -7.02 -11.38 3.53
C ALA A 24 -5.53 -11.63 3.32
N SER A 25 -5.15 -12.12 2.15
CA SER A 25 -3.74 -12.33 1.81
C SER A 25 -3.05 -10.97 1.91
N THR A 26 -2.38 -10.71 3.02
CA THR A 26 -1.68 -9.45 3.27
C THR A 26 -0.34 -9.52 2.60
N MET A 27 -0.31 -9.33 1.28
CA MET A 27 0.94 -9.19 0.55
C MET A 27 1.76 -8.07 1.18
N ARG A 28 3.04 -8.37 1.43
CA ARG A 28 3.95 -7.45 2.11
C ARG A 28 4.57 -6.52 1.08
N VAL A 29 4.52 -5.22 1.34
CA VAL A 29 5.25 -4.22 0.57
C VAL A 29 6.75 -4.32 0.83
N CYS A 30 7.54 -4.26 -0.23
CA CYS A 30 8.99 -4.27 -0.19
C CYS A 30 9.53 -2.84 -0.25
N GLY A 31 9.29 -2.09 0.82
CA GLY A 31 9.62 -0.66 0.91
C GLY A 31 11.10 -0.34 1.09
N ASP A 32 11.95 -1.31 1.44
CA ASP A 32 13.41 -1.14 1.51
C ASP A 32 14.07 -1.74 0.26
N PRO A 33 14.71 -0.92 -0.60
CA PRO A 33 15.40 -1.40 -1.79
C PRO A 33 16.54 -2.39 -1.50
N SER A 34 17.18 -2.30 -0.33
CA SER A 34 18.28 -3.20 0.06
C SER A 34 17.82 -4.54 0.62
N ALA A 35 16.57 -4.61 1.08
CA ALA A 35 16.00 -5.83 1.64
C ALA A 35 15.56 -6.82 0.54
N ALA A 36 15.64 -8.12 0.84
CA ALA A 36 15.13 -9.17 -0.02
C ALA A 36 13.62 -9.02 -0.25
N CYS A 37 13.19 -9.23 -1.50
CA CYS A 37 11.81 -9.15 -1.92
C CYS A 37 11.52 -10.18 -3.00
N THR A 38 10.62 -11.10 -2.71
CA THR A 38 10.23 -12.16 -3.64
C THR A 38 9.64 -11.57 -4.92
N LYS A 39 10.15 -12.00 -6.09
CA LYS A 39 9.70 -11.57 -7.43
C LYS A 39 9.82 -10.05 -7.71
N ARG A 40 10.73 -9.34 -7.03
CA ARG A 40 10.99 -7.90 -7.30
C ARG A 40 11.29 -7.60 -8.76
N ALA A 41 11.95 -8.50 -9.49
CA ALA A 41 12.35 -8.31 -10.89
C ALA A 41 11.18 -8.18 -11.89
N VAL A 42 9.94 -8.43 -11.45
CA VAL A 42 8.74 -8.26 -12.30
C VAL A 42 8.26 -6.80 -12.32
N PHE A 43 8.67 -5.99 -11.35
CA PHE A 43 8.27 -4.59 -11.22
C PHE A 43 9.25 -3.67 -11.96
N LYS A 44 8.76 -2.55 -12.50
CA LYS A 44 9.64 -1.51 -13.06
C LYS A 44 10.45 -0.86 -11.93
N ASP A 45 11.56 -0.24 -12.28
CA ASP A 45 12.43 0.44 -11.30
C ASP A 45 11.72 1.57 -10.54
N GLU A 46 10.71 2.17 -11.14
CA GLU A 46 9.90 3.24 -10.55
C GLU A 46 8.67 2.74 -9.80
N ASP A 47 8.40 1.44 -9.81
CA ASP A 47 7.28 0.84 -9.07
C ASP A 47 7.67 0.53 -7.64
N LEU A 48 6.66 0.44 -6.76
CA LEU A 48 6.81 -0.09 -5.42
C LEU A 48 6.62 -1.62 -5.43
N PRO A 49 7.67 -2.44 -5.22
CA PRO A 49 7.53 -3.88 -5.26
C PRO A 49 6.79 -4.40 -4.03
N PHE A 50 6.15 -5.55 -4.16
CA PHE A 50 5.55 -6.28 -3.05
C PHE A 50 5.57 -7.79 -3.32
N GLU A 51 5.42 -8.59 -2.27
CA GLU A 51 5.48 -10.04 -2.38
C GLU A 51 4.16 -10.60 -2.92
N PHE A 52 4.21 -11.27 -4.07
CA PHE A 52 3.04 -11.90 -4.72
C PHE A 52 3.19 -13.41 -4.91
N THR A 53 2.17 -14.16 -4.50
CA THR A 53 2.18 -15.64 -4.50
C THR A 53 1.67 -16.30 -5.78
N GLY A 54 1.30 -15.55 -6.82
CA GLY A 54 1.14 -16.12 -8.18
C GLY A 54 -0.24 -16.62 -8.57
N SER A 55 -1.27 -16.52 -7.72
CA SER A 55 -2.55 -17.21 -7.98
C SER A 55 -3.79 -16.32 -8.15
N ASN A 56 -3.69 -15.00 -7.95
CA ASN A 56 -4.87 -14.14 -7.88
C ASN A 56 -4.84 -13.04 -8.94
N VAL A 57 -5.97 -12.86 -9.64
CA VAL A 57 -6.20 -11.87 -10.71
C VAL A 57 -6.12 -10.42 -10.17
N VAL A 58 -6.61 -10.19 -8.96
CA VAL A 58 -6.47 -8.93 -8.22
C VAL A 58 -6.21 -9.24 -6.76
N SER A 59 -5.12 -8.72 -6.21
CA SER A 59 -4.87 -8.77 -4.77
C SER A 59 -4.22 -7.46 -4.34
N GLU A 60 -4.65 -6.96 -3.18
CA GLU A 60 -4.08 -5.77 -2.56
C GLU A 60 -3.11 -6.17 -1.44
N THR A 61 -2.11 -5.33 -1.20
CA THR A 61 -1.23 -5.44 -0.05
C THR A 61 -1.95 -5.07 1.24
N ALA A 62 -1.33 -5.39 2.38
CA ALA A 62 -1.68 -4.70 3.62
C ALA A 62 -1.55 -3.17 3.43
N PRO A 63 -2.39 -2.35 4.09
CA PRO A 63 -2.24 -0.91 4.03
C PRO A 63 -0.92 -0.45 4.63
N PHE A 64 -0.31 0.56 4.02
CA PHE A 64 0.95 1.16 4.42
C PHE A 64 0.89 2.67 4.26
N TYR A 65 1.89 3.36 4.80
CA TYR A 65 2.01 4.81 4.70
C TYR A 65 3.05 5.19 3.65
N VAL A 66 2.75 6.28 2.96
CA VAL A 66 3.67 6.93 2.03
C VAL A 66 3.74 8.41 2.35
N VAL A 67 4.91 9.00 2.08
CA VAL A 67 5.04 10.45 1.97
C VAL A 67 4.87 10.82 0.50
N ILE A 68 3.84 11.60 0.20
CA ILE A 68 3.67 12.22 -1.11
C ILE A 68 4.48 13.51 -1.12
N VAL A 69 5.47 13.58 -2.01
CA VAL A 69 6.36 14.74 -2.13
C VAL A 69 5.86 15.69 -3.21
N LYS A 70 5.38 15.14 -4.32
CA LYS A 70 4.79 15.90 -5.41
C LYS A 70 3.65 15.11 -6.02
N SER A 71 2.61 15.79 -6.49
CA SER A 71 1.51 15.16 -7.24
C SER A 71 1.03 16.08 -8.34
N VAL A 72 0.66 15.50 -9.48
CA VAL A 72 0.09 16.20 -10.63
C VAL A 72 -1.22 15.53 -11.00
N LYS A 73 -2.25 16.34 -11.22
CA LYS A 73 -3.51 15.88 -11.82
C LYS A 73 -3.40 16.01 -13.34
N LEU A 74 -3.60 14.91 -14.02
CA LEU A 74 -3.61 14.85 -15.48
C LEU A 74 -4.97 15.27 -16.04
N ALA A 75 -4.96 15.73 -17.30
CA ALA A 75 -6.17 15.88 -18.08
C ALA A 75 -6.81 14.51 -18.35
N GLU A 76 -8.12 14.51 -18.60
CA GLU A 76 -8.83 13.30 -18.99
C GLU A 76 -8.27 12.74 -20.31
N GLY A 77 -8.05 11.43 -20.38
CA GLY A 77 -7.47 10.76 -21.55
C GLY A 77 -5.95 10.94 -21.72
N ALA A 78 -5.26 11.60 -20.78
CA ALA A 78 -3.80 11.69 -20.79
C ALA A 78 -3.14 10.33 -20.53
N ASP A 79 -1.90 10.18 -21.03
CA ASP A 79 -1.10 8.98 -20.83
C ASP A 79 -0.62 8.86 -19.38
N CYS A 80 -1.10 7.82 -18.68
CA CYS A 80 -0.77 7.52 -17.29
C CYS A 80 0.64 6.92 -17.10
N GLU A 81 1.22 6.34 -18.16
CA GLU A 81 2.56 5.76 -18.09
C GLU A 81 3.63 6.84 -18.05
N LYS A 82 3.33 8.02 -18.62
CA LYS A 82 4.28 9.12 -18.72
C LYS A 82 4.55 9.77 -17.36
N THR A 83 5.70 9.46 -16.79
CA THR A 83 6.22 10.15 -15.60
C THR A 83 6.42 11.64 -15.90
N PRO A 84 5.87 12.56 -15.08
CA PRO A 84 6.10 13.99 -15.22
C PRO A 84 7.59 14.35 -15.19
N ALA A 85 8.02 15.26 -16.07
CA ALA A 85 9.44 15.59 -16.23
C ALA A 85 10.06 16.26 -14.98
N ASP A 86 9.23 16.86 -14.14
CA ASP A 86 9.61 17.53 -12.90
C ASP A 86 9.64 16.59 -11.69
N PHE A 87 9.48 15.27 -11.91
CA PHE A 87 9.61 14.23 -10.90
C PHE A 87 11.03 13.68 -10.89
N ASP A 88 11.86 14.18 -9.97
CA ASP A 88 13.21 13.66 -9.77
C ASP A 88 13.21 12.48 -8.77
N ARG A 89 12.73 11.32 -9.21
CA ARG A 89 12.66 10.09 -8.41
C ARG A 89 14.06 9.60 -8.00
N GLU A 90 15.03 9.71 -8.89
CA GLU A 90 16.37 9.16 -8.66
C GLU A 90 17.08 9.91 -7.55
N SER A 91 17.08 11.23 -7.60
CA SER A 91 17.68 12.01 -6.52
C SER A 91 16.94 11.82 -5.20
N LEU A 92 15.61 11.65 -5.23
CA LEU A 92 14.86 11.26 -4.03
C LEU A 92 15.33 9.90 -3.48
N GLN A 93 15.54 8.92 -4.36
CA GLN A 93 16.02 7.60 -3.98
C GLN A 93 17.42 7.65 -3.35
N TRP A 94 18.32 8.48 -3.87
CA TRP A 94 19.67 8.68 -3.34
C TRP A 94 19.68 9.22 -1.90
N ASN A 95 18.71 10.07 -1.55
CA ASN A 95 18.60 10.64 -0.21
C ASN A 95 17.94 9.68 0.80
N PHE A 96 17.11 8.75 0.32
CA PHE A 96 16.36 7.82 1.15
C PHE A 96 16.65 6.36 0.79
N LEU A 97 17.91 5.94 0.92
CA LEU A 97 18.38 4.61 0.48
C LEU A 97 17.61 3.41 1.05
N LYS A 98 17.00 3.54 2.23
CA LYS A 98 16.20 2.49 2.90
C LYS A 98 14.69 2.60 2.67
N ASN A 99 14.26 3.61 1.93
CA ASN A 99 12.85 3.88 1.66
C ASN A 99 12.68 4.06 0.15
N LYS A 100 11.98 3.14 -0.49
CA LYS A 100 11.76 3.14 -1.92
C LYS A 100 11.04 4.43 -2.33
N ALA A 101 11.67 5.21 -3.19
CA ALA A 101 11.03 6.26 -3.95
C ALA A 101 10.43 5.66 -5.23
N PHE A 102 9.17 5.98 -5.50
CA PHE A 102 8.39 5.36 -6.58
C PHE A 102 7.36 6.33 -7.16
N ILE A 103 6.83 5.99 -8.33
CA ILE A 103 5.76 6.73 -9.00
C ILE A 103 4.43 6.05 -8.72
N ALA A 104 3.61 6.68 -7.88
CA ALA A 104 2.26 6.23 -7.60
C ALA A 104 1.32 6.75 -8.70
N ARG A 105 0.52 5.86 -9.29
CA ARG A 105 -0.44 6.19 -10.36
C ARG A 105 -1.86 5.87 -9.91
N GLY A 106 -2.71 6.88 -9.95
CA GLY A 106 -4.15 6.82 -9.64
C GLY A 106 -5.02 6.71 -10.89
N CYS A 107 -4.41 6.45 -12.05
CA CYS A 107 -5.08 6.14 -13.30
C CYS A 107 -5.03 4.62 -13.54
N TYR A 108 -6.08 4.09 -14.17
CA TYR A 108 -6.18 2.67 -14.46
C TYR A 108 -5.24 2.31 -15.61
N SER A 109 -4.31 1.40 -15.37
CA SER A 109 -3.42 0.85 -16.39
C SER A 109 -3.33 -0.67 -16.21
N ILE A 110 -3.43 -1.39 -17.33
CA ILE A 110 -3.25 -2.84 -17.37
C ILE A 110 -1.73 -3.09 -17.28
N GLN A 111 -1.30 -4.07 -16.49
CA GLN A 111 0.12 -4.43 -16.26
C GLN A 111 0.91 -3.51 -15.32
N ASN A 112 0.26 -2.54 -14.66
CA ASN A 112 0.90 -1.70 -13.65
C ASN A 112 0.33 -1.94 -12.25
N ASN A 113 1.09 -1.49 -11.26
CA ASN A 113 0.58 -1.34 -9.91
C ASN A 113 -0.56 -0.32 -9.89
N PHE A 114 -1.67 -0.67 -9.23
CA PHE A 114 -2.69 0.30 -8.86
C PHE A 114 -2.51 0.75 -7.41
N TYR A 115 -2.77 2.02 -7.14
CA TYR A 115 -2.67 2.60 -5.80
C TYR A 115 -4.00 3.17 -5.36
N THR A 116 -4.46 2.80 -4.17
CA THR A 116 -5.71 3.33 -3.64
C THR A 116 -5.53 4.76 -3.12
N LYS A 117 -6.61 5.55 -3.14
CA LYS A 117 -6.72 6.91 -2.56
C LYS A 117 -5.83 8.00 -3.16
N LEU A 118 -5.11 7.74 -4.26
CA LEU A 118 -4.33 8.78 -4.93
C LEU A 118 -5.20 9.80 -5.70
N GLY A 119 -6.48 9.48 -5.92
CA GLY A 119 -7.40 10.26 -6.75
C GLY A 119 -7.30 9.86 -8.22
N THR A 120 -8.41 9.96 -8.95
CA THR A 120 -8.47 9.61 -10.38
C THR A 120 -7.60 10.56 -11.20
N ASN A 121 -6.81 10.00 -12.12
CA ASN A 121 -5.90 10.75 -13.00
C ASN A 121 -4.86 11.57 -12.23
N VAL A 122 -4.43 11.09 -11.06
CA VAL A 122 -3.32 11.68 -10.31
C VAL A 122 -2.09 10.80 -10.47
N ILE A 123 -0.94 11.42 -10.72
CA ILE A 123 0.37 10.77 -10.60
C ILE A 123 1.12 11.47 -9.47
N ALA A 124 1.77 10.70 -8.61
CA ALA A 124 2.51 11.24 -7.47
C ALA A 124 3.91 10.63 -7.34
N LEU A 125 4.87 11.47 -6.99
CA LEU A 125 6.18 11.06 -6.52
C LEU A 125 6.06 10.78 -5.03
N ALA A 126 6.25 9.51 -4.67
CA ALA A 126 6.01 9.01 -3.33
C ALA A 126 7.22 8.27 -2.76
N ILE A 127 7.31 8.26 -1.43
CA ILE A 127 8.31 7.46 -0.69
C ILE A 127 7.60 6.55 0.29
N TYR A 128 7.98 5.28 0.35
CA TYR A 128 7.49 4.36 1.37
C TYR A 128 7.88 4.83 2.78
N ALA A 129 6.89 4.96 3.68
CA ALA A 129 7.05 5.57 5.00
C ALA A 129 6.81 4.59 6.17
N GLY A 130 6.59 3.31 5.90
CA GLY A 130 6.37 2.30 6.93
C GLY A 130 4.93 1.78 6.99
N THR A 131 4.66 0.88 7.93
CA THR A 131 3.34 0.26 8.12
C THR A 131 2.54 0.89 9.24
N THR A 132 3.22 1.63 10.13
CA THR A 132 2.60 2.30 11.27
C THR A 132 2.59 3.82 11.09
N LYS A 133 1.61 4.48 11.72
CA LYS A 133 1.53 5.94 11.68
C LYS A 133 2.74 6.60 12.35
N ALA A 134 3.25 6.03 13.44
CA ALA A 134 4.37 6.59 14.19
C ALA A 134 5.66 6.61 13.36
N GLU A 135 6.00 5.51 12.69
CA GLU A 135 7.12 5.44 11.75
C GLU A 135 6.96 6.48 10.63
N ALA A 136 5.75 6.58 10.07
CA ALA A 136 5.45 7.46 8.97
C ALA A 136 5.54 8.94 9.37
N ASP A 137 5.05 9.32 10.55
CA ASP A 137 5.14 10.69 11.07
C ASP A 137 6.61 11.10 11.30
N LEU A 138 7.43 10.19 11.83
CA LEU A 138 8.86 10.41 12.01
C LEU A 138 9.57 10.57 10.65
N PHE A 139 9.22 9.72 9.68
CA PHE A 139 9.79 9.79 8.35
C PHE A 139 9.36 11.05 7.60
N LEU A 140 8.10 11.48 7.70
CA LEU A 140 7.62 12.74 7.12
C LEU A 140 8.45 13.92 7.63
N LYS A 141 8.73 14.00 8.94
CA LYS A 141 9.57 15.07 9.50
C LYS A 141 10.96 15.10 8.86
N LYS A 142 11.57 13.92 8.67
CA LYS A 142 12.87 13.77 8.00
C LYS A 142 12.81 14.22 6.53
N VAL A 143 11.74 13.88 5.82
CA VAL A 143 11.53 14.32 4.43
C VAL A 143 11.40 15.84 4.36
N LYS A 144 10.57 16.45 5.22
CA LYS A 144 10.37 17.91 5.26
C LYS A 144 11.61 18.70 5.67
N SER A 145 12.52 18.11 6.45
CA SER A 145 13.78 18.76 6.83
C SER A 145 14.87 18.67 5.76
N THR A 146 14.60 18.02 4.62
CA THR A 146 15.58 17.86 3.54
C THR A 146 15.42 19.01 2.56
N GLU A 147 16.46 19.83 2.37
CA GLU A 147 16.42 21.00 1.48
C GLU A 147 16.43 20.65 -0.02
N PHE A 148 16.66 19.38 -0.35
CA PHE A 148 16.88 18.93 -1.74
C PHE A 148 15.61 18.89 -2.59
N VAL A 149 14.46 18.73 -1.95
CA VAL A 149 13.16 18.70 -2.63
C VAL A 149 12.32 19.74 -1.94
N ASP A 150 11.53 20.51 -2.70
CA ASP A 150 10.46 21.30 -2.10
C ASP A 150 9.39 20.35 -1.55
N ALA A 151 9.70 19.76 -0.40
CA ALA A 151 8.89 18.83 0.34
C ALA A 151 8.22 19.53 1.53
N SER A 152 8.22 20.88 1.55
CA SER A 152 7.54 21.67 2.58
C SER A 152 6.05 21.30 2.66
N ASP A 153 5.44 21.09 1.50
CA ASP A 153 4.06 20.64 1.31
C ASP A 153 3.88 19.11 1.30
N ALA A 154 4.94 18.34 1.55
CA ALA A 154 4.83 16.89 1.60
C ALA A 154 3.83 16.44 2.68
N TYR A 155 3.10 15.36 2.41
CA TYR A 155 2.07 14.88 3.31
C TYR A 155 2.01 13.35 3.36
N LEU A 156 1.39 12.82 4.41
CA LEU A 156 1.19 11.38 4.57
C LEU A 156 -0.11 10.93 3.93
N LEU A 157 -0.05 9.79 3.26
CA LEU A 157 -1.22 9.08 2.76
C LEU A 157 -1.14 7.61 3.16
N ARG A 158 -2.24 7.04 3.64
CA ARG A 158 -2.34 5.60 3.96
C ARG A 158 -3.04 4.87 2.83
N ILE A 159 -2.29 4.09 2.07
CA ILE A 159 -2.70 3.46 0.81
C ILE A 159 -2.52 1.95 0.84
N THR A 160 -3.10 1.27 -0.15
CA THR A 160 -2.78 -0.10 -0.56
C THR A 160 -2.24 -0.05 -1.99
N THR A 161 -1.48 -1.06 -2.37
CA THR A 161 -1.06 -1.29 -3.76
C THR A 161 -1.48 -2.69 -4.17
N GLY A 162 -1.67 -2.92 -5.46
CA GLY A 162 -1.94 -4.24 -5.99
C GLY A 162 -1.53 -4.31 -7.45
N PHE A 163 -1.54 -5.53 -7.99
CA PHE A 163 -1.28 -5.76 -9.41
C PHE A 163 -2.55 -6.33 -10.02
N ASN A 164 -2.90 -5.83 -11.20
CA ASN A 164 -3.96 -6.40 -12.02
C ASN A 164 -3.29 -7.30 -13.08
N GLY A 165 -3.19 -8.59 -12.76
CA GLY A 165 -2.66 -9.59 -13.67
C GLY A 165 -3.78 -10.12 -14.55
N THR A 166 -3.69 -9.88 -15.85
CA THR A 166 -4.50 -10.57 -16.86
C THR A 166 -4.15 -12.05 -16.94
#